data_AF-A0A2K3JTN8-F1
#
_entry.id   AF-A0A2K3JTN8-F1
#
_cell.length_a   1.000
_cell.length_b   1.000
_cell.length_c   1.000
_cell.angle_alpha   90.00
_cell.angle_beta   90.00
_cell.angle_gamma   90.00
#
_symmetry.space_group_name_H-M   'P 1'
#
loop_
_entity.id
_entity.type
_entity.pdbx_description
1 polymer ?
#
loop_
_entity_poly.entity_id
_entity_poly.type
_entity_poly.pdbx_seq_one_letter_code
_entity_poly.pdbx_strand_id
1 'polypeptide(L)'
;MGISASKRVNNSFQNSDRFNSACDSAFSQCLSLTQHAFEGVLPYQLKTASDQIHTIISDHPLIHKWVPQPPDRTQVDSALRHILPSDHGSDNVLRLPMFKDWARYLYTDAVLSSATKALIV
;
A
#
# COMPACT_ATOMS: atom_id res chain seq x y z
N MET A 1 -25.98 7.12 -10.37
CA MET A 1 -24.86 6.17 -10.51
C MET A 1 -23.86 6.43 -9.39
N GLY A 2 -23.87 5.62 -8.33
CA GLY A 2 -23.08 5.85 -7.12
C GLY A 2 -21.63 5.42 -7.26
N ILE A 3 -20.71 6.17 -6.66
CA ILE A 3 -19.29 5.82 -6.61
C ILE A 3 -19.17 4.56 -5.73
N SER A 4 -18.59 3.48 -6.26
CA SER A 4 -18.31 2.25 -5.49
C SER A 4 -17.50 2.57 -4.23
N ALA A 5 -17.74 1.84 -3.13
CA ALA A 5 -17.03 2.02 -1.87
C ALA A 5 -15.50 1.98 -2.05
N SER A 6 -14.99 1.09 -2.90
CA SER A 6 -13.57 1.01 -3.25
C SER A 6 -13.04 2.30 -3.88
N LYS A 7 -13.80 2.87 -4.81
CA LYS A 7 -13.44 4.09 -5.51
C LYS A 7 -13.48 5.31 -4.58
N ARG A 8 -14.37 5.33 -3.58
CA ARG A 8 -14.41 6.37 -2.54
C ARG A 8 -13.16 6.32 -1.65
N VAL A 9 -12.82 5.12 -1.16
CA VAL A 9 -11.63 4.91 -0.31
C VAL A 9 -10.35 5.23 -1.07
N ASN A 10 -10.22 4.74 -2.30
CA ASN A 10 -9.08 5.02 -3.17
C ASN A 10 -8.91 6.52 -3.44
N ASN A 11 -10.00 7.24 -3.71
CA ASN A 11 -9.96 8.69 -3.93
C ASN A 11 -9.55 9.45 -2.66
N SER A 12 -9.99 9.00 -1.48
CA SER A 12 -9.54 9.56 -0.19
C SER A 12 -8.04 9.41 0.01
N PHE A 13 -7.46 8.26 -0.32
CA PHE A 13 -6.01 8.06 -0.22
C PHE A 13 -5.23 8.81 -1.30
N GLN A 14 -5.77 8.90 -2.52
CA GLN A 14 -5.14 9.64 -3.62
C GLN A 14 -5.01 11.14 -3.31
N ASN A 15 -6.04 11.73 -2.71
CA ASN A 15 -6.07 13.16 -2.33
C ASN A 15 -5.42 13.43 -0.96
N SER A 16 -4.90 12.42 -0.28
CA SER A 16 -4.27 12.58 1.04
C SER A 16 -2.78 12.84 0.88
N ASP A 17 -2.36 14.09 1.08
CA ASP A 17 -0.94 14.47 1.06
C ASP A 17 -0.12 13.69 2.09
N ARG A 18 -0.72 13.37 3.24
CA ARG A 18 -0.09 12.56 4.28
C ARG A 18 0.20 11.14 3.81
N PHE A 19 -0.74 10.53 3.08
CA PHE A 19 -0.55 9.20 2.50
C PHE A 19 0.54 9.21 1.42
N ASN A 20 0.51 10.20 0.53
CA ASN A 20 1.53 10.35 -0.51
C ASN A 20 2.92 10.55 0.10
N SER A 21 3.04 11.43 1.11
CA SER A 21 4.29 11.69 1.84
C SER A 21 4.79 10.46 2.60
N ALA A 22 3.89 9.65 3.18
CA ALA A 22 4.24 8.39 3.83
C ALA A 22 4.81 7.39 2.83
N CYS A 23 4.22 7.29 1.63
CA CYS A 23 4.73 6.45 0.56
C CYS A 23 6.10 6.93 0.07
N ASP A 24 6.29 8.24 -0.12
CA ASP A 24 7.59 8.81 -0.51
C ASP A 24 8.67 8.55 0.52
N SER A 25 8.34 8.67 1.82
CA SER A 25 9.25 8.42 2.93
C SER A 25 9.66 6.94 3.00
N ALA A 26 8.67 6.03 2.93
CA ALA A 26 8.94 4.59 2.96
C ALA A 26 9.74 4.12 1.73
N PHE A 27 9.45 4.69 0.56
CA PHE A 27 10.21 4.43 -0.66
C PHE A 27 11.67 4.89 -0.52
N SER A 28 11.88 6.12 -0.07
CA SER A 28 13.23 6.68 0.16
C SER A 28 14.01 5.87 1.20
N GLN A 29 13.33 5.39 2.24
CA GLN A 29 13.93 4.52 3.24
C GLN A 29 14.33 3.16 2.65
N CYS A 30 13.49 2.56 1.82
CA CYS A 30 13.82 1.29 1.14
C CYS A 30 15.02 1.44 0.20
N LEU A 31 15.13 2.57 -0.51
CA LEU A 31 16.29 2.89 -1.34
C LEU A 31 17.56 3.14 -0.51
N SER A 32 17.44 3.84 0.61
CA SER A 32 18.56 4.06 1.52
C SER A 32 19.10 2.73 2.07
N LEU A 33 18.21 1.80 2.43
CA LEU A 33 18.59 0.45 2.90
C LEU A 33 19.31 -0.37 1.84
N THR A 34 18.98 -0.20 0.56
CA THR A 34 19.68 -0.86 -0.56
C THR A 34 20.88 -0.06 -1.05
N GLN A 35 21.27 1.03 -0.35
CA GLN A 35 22.33 1.94 -0.77
C GLN A 35 22.14 2.47 -2.20
N HIS A 36 20.87 2.64 -2.63
CA HIS A 36 20.50 3.01 -4.00
C HIS A 36 21.07 2.06 -5.07
N ALA A 37 21.37 0.80 -4.72
CA ALA A 37 21.84 -0.21 -5.67
C ALA A 37 20.78 -0.57 -6.74
N PHE A 38 19.52 -0.21 -6.49
CA PHE A 38 18.40 -0.43 -7.39
C PHE A 38 17.57 0.86 -7.49
N GLU A 39 16.98 1.13 -8.65
CA GLU A 39 16.11 2.31 -8.88
C GLU A 39 14.70 2.16 -8.26
N GLY A 40 14.46 1.14 -7.44
CA GLY A 40 13.18 0.95 -6.76
C GLY A 40 13.21 -0.13 -5.66
N VAL A 41 12.02 -0.47 -5.18
CA VAL A 41 11.81 -1.31 -4.00
C VAL A 41 11.66 -2.78 -4.40
N LEU A 42 12.35 -3.67 -3.69
CA LEU A 42 12.30 -5.11 -3.93
C LEU A 42 11.11 -5.76 -3.21
N PRO A 43 10.58 -6.90 -3.70
CA PRO A 43 9.37 -7.52 -3.15
C PRO A 43 9.50 -7.97 -1.68
N TYR A 44 10.71 -8.33 -1.27
CA TYR A 44 10.95 -8.70 0.13
C TYR A 44 10.83 -7.50 1.07
N GLN A 45 11.18 -6.29 0.60
CA GLN A 45 11.12 -5.04 1.39
C GLN A 45 9.69 -4.53 1.59
N LEU A 46 8.74 -4.93 0.73
CA LEU A 46 7.37 -4.43 0.74
C LEU A 46 6.65 -4.62 2.09
N LYS A 47 6.93 -5.69 2.83
CA LYS A 47 6.35 -5.90 4.16
C LYS A 47 6.86 -4.87 5.17
N THR A 48 8.15 -4.62 5.19
CA THR A 48 8.72 -3.57 6.05
C THR A 48 8.22 -2.19 5.63
N ALA A 49 8.11 -1.94 4.32
CA ALA A 49 7.58 -0.69 3.78
C ALA A 49 6.10 -0.49 4.14
N SER A 50 5.27 -1.53 4.11
CA SER A 50 3.87 -1.44 4.53
C SER A 50 3.77 -1.09 6.00
N ASP A 51 4.58 -1.70 6.86
CA ASP A 51 4.54 -1.47 8.31
C ASP A 51 4.96 -0.02 8.65
N GLN A 52 5.93 0.52 7.91
CA GLN A 52 6.34 1.92 8.01
C GLN A 52 5.25 2.88 7.56
N ILE A 53 4.64 2.62 6.39
CA ILE A 53 3.51 3.43 5.91
C ILE A 53 2.40 3.41 6.95
N HIS A 54 2.02 2.23 7.46
CA HIS A 54 0.96 2.04 8.45
C HIS A 54 1.22 2.86 9.71
N THR A 55 2.47 2.85 10.20
CA THR A 55 2.88 3.64 11.37
C THR A 55 2.67 5.14 11.14
N ILE A 56 3.05 5.66 9.96
CA ILE A 56 2.94 7.09 9.62
C ILE A 56 1.48 7.52 9.44
N ILE A 57 0.65 6.65 8.84
CA ILE A 57 -0.77 6.92 8.55
C ILE A 57 -1.72 6.36 9.61
N SER A 58 -1.22 5.87 10.74
CA SER A 58 -2.01 5.27 11.82
C SER A 58 -3.07 6.22 12.39
N ASP A 59 -2.74 7.52 12.39
CA ASP A 59 -3.62 8.62 12.80
C ASP A 59 -4.70 8.97 11.74
N HIS A 60 -4.60 8.42 10.53
CA HIS A 60 -5.60 8.66 9.48
C HIS A 60 -6.92 7.96 9.86
N PRO A 61 -8.07 8.66 9.85
CA PRO A 61 -9.33 8.14 10.43
C PRO A 61 -9.81 6.83 9.78
N LEU A 62 -9.58 6.66 8.46
CA LEU A 62 -9.90 5.40 7.77
C LEU A 62 -9.00 4.24 8.22
N ILE A 63 -7.72 4.50 8.45
CA ILE A 63 -6.76 3.48 8.87
C ILE A 63 -6.99 3.13 10.32
N HIS A 64 -7.08 4.13 11.19
CA HIS A 64 -7.37 3.95 12.60
C HIS A 64 -8.65 3.12 12.84
N LYS A 65 -9.71 3.38 12.06
CA LYS A 65 -11.00 2.70 12.22
C LYS A 65 -11.05 1.29 11.63
N TRP A 66 -10.46 1.08 10.45
CA TRP A 66 -10.66 -0.13 9.66
C TRP A 66 -9.42 -1.03 9.60
N VAL A 67 -8.22 -0.47 9.77
CA VAL A 67 -6.94 -1.17 9.66
C VAL A 67 -6.10 -0.87 10.91
N PRO A 68 -6.53 -1.35 12.11
CA PRO A 68 -5.81 -1.09 13.36
C PRO A 68 -4.46 -1.81 13.45
N GLN A 69 -4.28 -2.89 12.67
CA GLN A 69 -3.04 -3.64 12.55
C GLN A 69 -2.45 -3.46 11.16
N PRO A 70 -1.11 -3.51 11.02
CA PRO A 70 -0.47 -3.38 9.72
C PRO A 70 -0.87 -4.53 8.78
N PRO A 71 -0.91 -4.29 7.45
CA PRO A 71 -1.32 -5.30 6.48
C PRO A 71 -0.47 -6.58 6.54
N ASP A 72 -1.10 -7.74 6.44
CA ASP A 72 -0.41 -9.03 6.50
C ASP A 72 0.41 -9.30 5.24
N ARG A 73 1.38 -10.22 5.35
CA ARG A 73 2.24 -10.61 4.21
C ARG A 73 1.42 -11.11 3.02
N THR A 74 0.33 -11.83 3.27
CA THR A 74 -0.59 -12.32 2.24
C THR A 74 -1.28 -11.18 1.49
N GLN A 75 -1.67 -10.10 2.18
CA GLN A 75 -2.26 -8.91 1.57
C GLN A 75 -1.23 -8.13 0.75
N VAL A 76 -0.01 -7.98 1.28
CA VAL A 76 1.13 -7.35 0.59
C VAL A 76 1.45 -8.07 -0.71
N ASP A 77 1.57 -9.40 -0.67
CA ASP A 77 1.88 -10.21 -1.84
C ASP A 77 0.69 -10.26 -2.83
N SER A 78 -0.56 -10.22 -2.35
CA SER A 78 -1.75 -10.09 -3.21
C SER A 78 -1.79 -8.75 -3.95
N ALA A 79 -1.52 -7.65 -3.24
CA ALA A 79 -1.43 -6.32 -3.82
C ALA A 79 -0.29 -6.22 -4.84
N LEU A 80 0.84 -6.88 -4.57
CA LEU A 80 1.96 -6.96 -5.50
C LEU A 80 1.55 -7.70 -6.79
N ARG A 81 0.91 -8.87 -6.67
CA ARG A 81 0.42 -9.65 -7.83
C ARG A 81 -0.59 -8.88 -8.68
N HIS A 82 -1.36 -7.98 -8.07
CA HIS A 82 -2.30 -7.15 -8.82
C HIS A 82 -1.58 -6.13 -9.72
N ILE A 83 -0.41 -5.64 -9.32
CA ILE A 83 0.31 -4.58 -10.05
C ILE A 83 1.36 -5.15 -10.98
N LEU A 84 2.00 -6.24 -10.58
CA LEU A 84 2.97 -6.94 -11.39
C LEU A 84 2.40 -8.32 -11.76
N PRO A 85 1.63 -8.42 -12.86
CA PRO A 85 1.23 -9.71 -13.38
C PRO A 85 2.49 -10.51 -13.78
N SER A 86 2.48 -11.81 -13.49
CA SER A 86 3.61 -12.75 -13.60
C SER A 86 4.30 -12.85 -14.98
N ASP A 87 3.83 -12.11 -15.98
CA ASP A 87 4.31 -12.11 -17.36
C ASP A 87 5.45 -11.10 -17.61
N HIS A 88 5.69 -10.17 -16.68
CA HIS A 88 6.81 -9.24 -16.78
C HIS A 88 8.10 -9.86 -16.24
N GLY A 89 8.86 -10.45 -17.16
CA GLY A 89 10.20 -10.94 -16.93
C GLY A 89 11.13 -9.86 -16.34
N SER A 90 11.94 -10.29 -15.37
CA SER A 90 13.19 -9.71 -14.87
C SER A 90 13.19 -8.45 -13.99
N ASP A 91 12.24 -7.52 -14.07
CA ASP A 91 12.23 -6.34 -13.18
C ASP A 91 11.22 -6.48 -12.04
N ASN A 92 11.60 -7.23 -11.01
CA ASN A 92 10.82 -7.37 -9.76
C ASN A 92 10.85 -6.10 -8.88
N VAL A 93 11.29 -4.97 -9.43
CA VAL A 93 11.59 -3.74 -8.70
C VAL A 93 10.43 -2.75 -8.88
N LEU A 94 9.83 -2.32 -7.78
CA LEU A 94 8.76 -1.33 -7.80
C LEU A 94 9.37 0.07 -7.79
N ARG A 95 9.32 0.77 -8.93
CA ARG A 95 9.62 2.20 -8.98
C ARG A 95 8.57 3.01 -8.23
N LEU A 96 8.90 4.24 -7.85
CA LEU A 96 8.04 5.12 -7.04
C LEU A 96 6.55 5.17 -7.48
N PRO A 97 6.19 5.38 -8.76
CA PRO A 97 4.78 5.41 -9.16
C PRO A 97 4.06 4.07 -8.92
N MET A 98 4.71 2.95 -9.26
CA MET A 98 4.16 1.60 -9.02
C MET A 98 4.05 1.30 -7.52
N PHE A 99 5.03 1.75 -6.73
CA PHE A 99 5.00 1.60 -5.28
C PHE A 99 3.84 2.37 -4.65
N LYS A 100 3.55 3.60 -5.13
CA LYS A 100 2.38 4.38 -4.69
C LYS A 100 1.07 3.71 -5.05
N ASP A 101 0.95 3.19 -6.26
CA ASP A 101 -0.25 2.45 -6.68
C ASP A 101 -0.41 1.16 -5.87
N TRP A 102 0.69 0.49 -5.54
CA TRP A 102 0.71 -0.69 -4.67
C TRP A 102 0.23 -0.39 -3.26
N ALA A 103 0.79 0.64 -2.64
CA ALA A 103 0.36 1.06 -1.32
C ALA A 103 -1.14 1.43 -1.34
N ARG A 104 -1.59 2.18 -2.36
CA ARG A 104 -2.99 2.60 -2.46
C ARG A 104 -3.93 1.42 -2.61
N TYR A 105 -3.59 0.45 -3.46
CA TYR A 105 -4.37 -0.76 -3.63
C TYR A 105 -4.41 -1.58 -2.33
N LEU A 106 -3.26 -1.80 -1.70
CA LEU A 106 -3.13 -2.53 -0.43
C LEU A 106 -4.04 -1.96 0.66
N TYR A 107 -3.97 -0.65 0.91
CA TYR A 107 -4.76 -0.02 1.96
C TYR A 107 -6.24 0.10 1.60
N THR A 108 -6.57 0.29 0.32
CA THR A 108 -7.96 0.26 -0.14
C THR A 108 -8.57 -1.12 0.09
N ASP A 109 -7.88 -2.18 -0.32
CA ASP A 109 -8.33 -3.56 -0.12
C ASP A 109 -8.44 -3.91 1.37
N ALA A 110 -7.45 -3.54 2.19
CA ALA A 110 -7.48 -3.79 3.63
C ALA A 110 -8.66 -3.09 4.34
N VAL A 111 -8.96 -1.84 3.98
CA VAL A 111 -10.11 -1.09 4.50
C VAL A 111 -11.44 -1.72 4.05
N LEU A 112 -11.53 -2.18 2.80
CA LEU A 112 -12.75 -2.84 2.31
C LEU A 112 -12.94 -4.21 2.95
N SER A 113 -11.89 -5.01 3.05
CA SER A 113 -11.93 -6.36 3.64
C SER A 113 -12.39 -6.30 5.10
N SER A 114 -11.85 -5.35 5.88
CA SER A 114 -12.29 -5.10 7.25
C SER A 114 -13.72 -4.56 7.33
N ALA A 115 -14.11 -3.62 6.48
CA ALA A 115 -15.47 -3.09 6.43
C ALA A 115 -16.51 -4.17 6.05
N THR A 116 -16.21 -5.01 5.06
CA THR A 116 -17.06 -6.12 4.65
C THR A 116 -17.18 -7.16 5.75
N LYS A 117 -16.08 -7.50 6.44
CA LYS A 117 -16.13 -8.38 7.62
C LYS A 117 -17.03 -7.81 8.73
N ALA A 118 -16.96 -6.50 8.97
CA ALA A 118 -17.79 -5.83 9.96
C ALA A 118 -19.30 -5.78 9.59
N LEU A 119 -19.66 -5.94 8.32
CA LEU A 119 -21.05 -6.02 7.86
C LEU A 119 -21.62 -7.45 7.90
N ILE A 120 -20.75 -8.45 7.98
CA ILE A 120 -21.12 -9.88 8.03
C ILE A 120 -21.28 -10.36 9.49
N VAL A 121 -20.82 -9.56 10.46
CA VAL A 121 -20.99 -9.76 11.91
C VAL A 121 -22.25 -9.03 12.39
#